data_AF-A0A8H5E114-F1
#
_entry.id   AF-A0A8H5E114-F1
#
_cell.length_a   1.000
_cell.length_b   1.000
_cell.length_c   1.000
_cell.angle_alpha   90.00
_cell.angle_beta   90.00
_cell.angle_gamma   90.00
#
_symmetry.space_group_name_H-M   'P 1'
#
loop_
_entity.id
_entity.type
_entity.pdbx_description
1 polymer ?
#
loop_
_entity_poly.entity_id
_entity_poly.type
_entity_poly.pdbx_seq_one_letter_code
_entity_poly.pdbx_strand_id
1 'polypeptide(L)'
;MTQRSLQSISLPKSDDSISLYEDDSVFDSDNDHTSDTDINLSEASNIDLELDSTACPLGGSDLPPEFFLRMEDDFKEEDADDTAYADGTTRQLDAIERRWNNYCEYTKQDPKRCMQQISLTDQILRQLVVDHNLTGERRENRCMTIEDLKRQAETTISTTKQRFHLGEHRINALLFLLLIAPSGSRPRALLFLRFGDLELSLARDPLGGPHRILIRFRLRFTKTFLGEKETNVLTLPETIFDSSLLLSPHTLLLGLLFHHRAFDAPTLTSPEHLSKLDIHPDEHELPLPLKQSMNDIFVFRRATKTGMNAYVLSANEQITYNMISGWTKKLGELAGFGVVVILYTLRYNAGNEFDQCSNISDGLRNLMLQHANSRTFEKHYLGRVVPVDTMAVISHKEQQKALMRQACSIGYSASKRRPTHLTAEQSASINDDPKIQDLLRQREYLLSKGNKSDKVRTRLRKITKDIQNEKARLRRKRKDQVRKNWSREQAVTDIEQQLAGKTFGEPPISPSDEDAHPAQKRLYEALTAPATSTIESEYRRRNNAILSVMSYCSVQEPPLPPMTRFKAVATKKDVSNLHDNTAKETASSALGDAITSVFVKSRMER
;
A
#
# COMPACT_ATOMS: atom_id res chain seq x y z
N MET A 1 -55.72 36.86 28.21
CA MET A 1 -56.53 36.43 29.37
C MET A 1 -56.77 34.93 29.21
N THR A 2 -56.00 34.11 29.92
CA THR A 2 -56.47 33.24 31.06
C THR A 2 -57.43 32.14 30.57
N GLN A 3 -57.26 30.84 30.83
CA GLN A 3 -56.51 30.13 31.88
C GLN A 3 -56.48 28.60 31.55
N ARG A 4 -55.33 27.99 31.82
CA ARG A 4 -55.01 26.60 32.27
C ARG A 4 -56.01 25.44 32.16
N SER A 5 -55.47 24.28 31.74
CA SER A 5 -55.46 22.95 32.43
C SER A 5 -55.16 21.84 31.39
N LEU A 6 -54.37 20.78 31.54
CA LEU A 6 -53.41 20.24 32.51
C LEU A 6 -52.52 19.24 31.73
N GLN A 7 -51.23 19.17 32.04
CA GLN A 7 -50.23 18.28 31.43
C GLN A 7 -50.37 16.82 31.92
N SER A 8 -50.23 15.87 31.00
CA SER A 8 -49.71 14.52 31.29
C SER A 8 -48.49 14.29 30.39
N ILE A 9 -47.31 14.27 31.01
CA ILE A 9 -46.01 14.05 30.35
C ILE A 9 -45.80 12.54 30.22
N SER A 10 -45.71 12.04 28.98
CA SER A 10 -45.12 10.74 28.66
C SER A 10 -43.91 10.96 27.75
N LEU A 11 -42.72 10.67 28.30
CA LEU A 11 -41.44 10.66 27.60
C LEU A 11 -41.44 9.55 26.53
N PRO A 12 -41.06 9.83 25.26
CA PRO A 12 -40.81 8.75 24.31
C PRO A 12 -39.50 8.04 24.67
N LYS A 13 -39.60 6.71 24.80
CA LYS A 13 -38.46 5.79 24.87
C LYS A 13 -37.59 6.01 23.64
N SER A 14 -36.32 6.34 23.87
CA SER A 14 -35.26 6.40 22.86
C SER A 14 -34.91 4.98 22.41
N ASP A 15 -35.41 4.57 21.25
CA ASP A 15 -34.85 3.45 20.49
C ASP A 15 -33.57 3.92 19.79
N ASP A 16 -32.47 3.98 20.54
CA ASP A 16 -31.12 4.16 20.00
C ASP A 16 -30.65 2.86 19.33
N SER A 17 -31.17 2.61 18.13
CA SER A 17 -30.61 1.61 17.21
C SER A 17 -29.42 2.23 16.46
N ILE A 18 -28.27 2.28 17.15
CA ILE A 18 -27.01 2.70 16.53
C ILE A 18 -26.55 1.62 15.54
N SER A 19 -26.53 2.00 14.26
CA SER A 19 -26.02 1.22 13.13
C SER A 19 -24.55 0.89 13.32
N LEU A 20 -24.23 -0.41 13.36
CA LEU A 20 -22.87 -0.94 13.38
C LEU A 20 -22.30 -0.90 11.95
N TYR A 21 -21.58 0.16 11.61
CA TYR A 21 -20.75 0.21 10.42
C TYR A 21 -19.44 -0.56 10.67
N GLU A 22 -19.19 -1.58 9.86
CA GLU A 22 -17.90 -2.25 9.73
C GLU A 22 -17.03 -1.43 8.78
N ASP A 23 -16.19 -0.59 9.37
CA ASP A 23 -15.15 0.13 8.66
C ASP A 23 -13.87 -0.71 8.67
N ASP A 24 -13.69 -1.55 7.64
CA ASP A 24 -12.37 -2.05 7.24
C ASP A 24 -11.64 -0.97 6.40
N SER A 25 -11.94 0.33 6.59
CA SER A 25 -11.10 1.38 6.03
C SER A 25 -9.73 1.32 6.67
N VAL A 26 -8.77 0.87 5.87
CA VAL A 26 -7.36 1.22 5.99
C VAL A 26 -7.19 2.69 5.56
N PHE A 27 -8.10 3.58 5.98
CA PHE A 27 -8.08 4.97 5.53
C PHE A 27 -8.24 5.99 6.67
N ASP A 28 -8.79 5.64 7.84
CA ASP A 28 -8.88 6.59 8.97
C ASP A 28 -8.39 5.98 10.31
N SER A 29 -7.11 5.63 10.39
CA SER A 29 -6.45 5.42 11.69
C SER A 29 -5.10 6.12 11.75
N ASP A 30 -5.15 7.45 11.93
CA ASP A 30 -4.01 8.29 12.34
C ASP A 30 -3.62 8.08 13.82
N ASN A 31 -4.06 6.98 14.46
CA ASN A 31 -3.65 6.68 15.82
C ASN A 31 -3.62 5.17 16.08
N ASP A 32 -2.69 4.50 15.41
CA ASP A 32 -2.13 3.25 15.89
C ASP A 32 -0.62 3.44 16.05
N HIS A 33 -0.19 3.62 17.30
CA HIS A 33 1.17 3.29 17.75
C HIS A 33 1.35 1.76 17.75
N THR A 34 1.03 1.11 16.63
CA THR A 34 1.58 -0.20 16.31
C THR A 34 2.88 0.08 15.59
N SER A 35 3.97 -0.01 16.33
CA SER A 35 5.30 -0.20 15.78
C SER A 35 5.29 -1.51 14.97
N ASP A 36 4.78 -1.45 13.75
CA ASP A 36 5.07 -2.46 12.72
C ASP A 36 6.36 -2.06 12.01
N THR A 37 7.37 -1.74 12.82
CA THR A 37 8.75 -2.00 12.45
C THR A 37 8.86 -3.52 12.60
N ASP A 38 8.87 -4.26 11.48
CA ASP A 38 9.34 -5.65 11.46
C ASP A 38 10.84 -5.60 11.82
N ILE A 39 11.15 -5.42 13.12
CA ILE A 39 12.51 -5.23 13.63
C ILE A 39 13.26 -6.56 13.49
N ASN A 40 14.15 -6.61 12.52
CA ASN A 40 15.29 -7.49 12.60
C ASN A 40 16.22 -6.91 13.69
N LEU A 41 16.42 -7.63 14.80
CA LEU A 41 17.30 -7.19 15.88
C LEU A 41 18.79 -7.18 15.46
N SER A 42 19.13 -7.75 14.30
CA SER A 42 20.45 -7.57 13.65
C SER A 42 20.53 -6.37 12.69
N GLU A 43 19.41 -5.66 12.47
CA GLU A 43 19.33 -4.31 11.90
C GLU A 43 19.20 -3.24 12.99
N ALA A 44 19.35 -3.58 14.27
CA ALA A 44 19.28 -2.63 15.39
C ALA A 44 20.31 -1.49 15.30
N SER A 45 21.39 -1.65 14.52
CA SER A 45 22.32 -0.55 14.22
C SER A 45 21.83 0.40 13.11
N ASN A 46 20.61 0.22 12.60
CA ASN A 46 19.97 1.02 11.53
C ASN A 46 18.44 1.15 11.74
N ILE A 47 17.95 1.12 12.98
CA ILE A 47 16.54 1.44 13.28
C ILE A 47 16.35 2.95 13.14
N ASP A 48 15.72 3.38 12.04
CA ASP A 48 15.33 4.77 11.81
C ASP A 48 13.96 5.03 12.48
N LEU A 49 13.97 5.60 13.69
CA LEU A 49 12.82 6.30 14.26
C LEU A 49 12.83 7.73 13.70
N GLU A 50 12.28 7.94 12.50
CA GLU A 50 12.28 9.26 11.86
C GLU A 50 10.85 9.83 11.77
N LEU A 51 10.55 10.72 12.71
CA LEU A 51 9.32 11.51 12.83
C LEU A 51 9.38 12.74 11.90
N ASP A 52 8.21 13.19 11.45
CA ASP A 52 7.99 14.28 10.49
C ASP A 52 8.54 15.63 11.00
N SER A 53 9.50 16.23 10.29
CA SER A 53 9.99 17.59 10.57
C SER A 53 9.52 18.56 9.48
N THR A 54 8.30 19.06 9.63
CA THR A 54 7.90 20.32 8.99
C THR A 54 8.53 21.48 9.74
N ALA A 55 9.73 21.89 9.32
CA ALA A 55 10.21 23.29 9.29
C ALA A 55 11.75 23.30 9.25
N CYS A 56 12.32 23.76 8.13
CA CYS A 56 13.51 24.60 8.18
C CYS A 56 13.49 25.51 6.94
N PRO A 57 13.19 26.81 7.10
CA PRO A 57 13.37 27.80 6.07
C PRO A 57 14.82 28.28 6.11
N LEU A 58 15.51 28.27 4.97
CA LEU A 58 16.29 29.39 4.43
C LEU A 58 17.14 28.89 3.25
N GLY A 59 17.08 29.64 2.15
CA GLY A 59 17.61 29.29 0.85
C GLY A 59 19.13 29.24 0.80
N GLY A 60 19.62 28.32 -0.03
CA GLY A 60 21.04 28.20 -0.37
C GLY A 60 21.51 29.41 -1.17
N SER A 61 22.57 30.03 -0.66
CA SER A 61 23.52 30.80 -1.44
C SER A 61 24.92 30.42 -0.97
N ASP A 62 25.81 30.17 -1.94
CA ASP A 62 27.18 29.67 -1.75
C ASP A 62 27.96 30.46 -0.71
N LEU A 63 28.36 29.78 0.38
CA LEU A 63 29.19 30.35 1.43
C LEU A 63 30.66 29.93 1.21
N PRO A 64 31.61 30.87 1.24
CA PRO A 64 33.03 30.60 0.94
C PRO A 64 33.72 29.76 2.03
N PRO A 65 34.82 29.04 1.72
CA PRO A 65 35.56 28.19 2.66
C PRO A 65 35.94 28.87 3.98
N GLU A 66 36.19 30.17 3.97
CA GLU A 66 36.54 30.95 5.17
C GLU A 66 35.37 31.08 6.16
N PHE A 67 34.12 30.90 5.72
CA PHE A 67 32.94 30.85 6.59
C PHE A 67 32.96 29.60 7.47
N PHE A 68 33.36 28.45 6.92
CA PHE A 68 33.43 27.18 7.65
C PHE A 68 34.59 27.17 8.66
N LEU A 69 35.72 27.78 8.31
CA LEU A 69 36.85 27.91 9.23
C LEU A 69 36.53 28.82 10.43
N ARG A 70 35.77 29.91 10.22
CA ARG A 70 35.25 30.71 11.35
C ARG A 70 34.25 29.94 12.19
N MET A 71 33.40 29.14 11.57
CA MET A 71 32.40 28.35 12.29
C MET A 71 33.05 27.28 13.16
N GLU A 72 34.19 26.71 12.73
CA GLU A 72 34.97 25.74 13.49
C GLU A 72 35.71 26.41 14.67
N ASP A 73 36.27 27.60 14.47
CA ASP A 73 36.94 28.39 15.53
C ASP A 73 35.96 28.99 16.56
N ASP A 74 34.74 29.35 16.12
CA ASP A 74 33.68 29.90 16.98
C ASP A 74 32.73 28.82 17.53
N PHE A 75 32.95 27.52 17.21
CA PHE A 75 32.10 26.43 17.69
C PHE A 75 32.23 26.25 19.20
N LYS A 76 31.20 26.66 19.93
CA LYS A 76 30.99 26.25 21.32
C LYS A 76 30.10 25.02 21.32
N GLU A 77 30.48 24.00 22.08
CA GLU A 77 29.67 22.78 22.29
C GLU A 77 28.26 23.11 22.84
N GLU A 78 28.08 24.32 23.40
CA GLU A 78 26.82 24.89 23.89
C GLU A 78 25.90 25.45 22.78
N ASP A 79 26.41 25.66 21.56
CA ASP A 79 25.66 26.12 20.38
C ASP A 79 25.23 24.97 19.45
N ALA A 80 25.57 23.72 19.80
CA ALA A 80 24.98 22.55 19.18
C ALA A 80 23.48 22.56 19.53
N ASP A 81 22.62 22.56 18.52
CA ASP A 81 21.18 22.50 18.70
C ASP A 81 20.80 21.22 19.49
N ASP A 82 20.61 21.39 20.81
CA ASP A 82 20.12 20.37 21.75
C ASP A 82 18.72 19.84 21.37
N THR A 83 18.12 20.34 20.28
CA THR A 83 16.85 19.88 19.73
C THR A 83 17.00 19.04 18.44
N ALA A 84 18.03 18.20 18.35
CA ALA A 84 18.12 17.16 17.32
C ALA A 84 16.96 16.15 17.34
N TYR A 85 16.16 16.12 18.42
CA TYR A 85 14.96 15.30 18.55
C TYR A 85 13.70 16.17 18.64
N ALA A 86 12.67 15.82 17.86
CA ALA A 86 11.34 16.41 18.02
C ALA A 86 10.84 16.24 19.47
N ASP A 87 10.09 17.20 20.00
CA ASP A 87 9.55 17.19 21.38
C ASP A 87 8.96 15.85 21.84
N GLY A 88 8.27 15.15 20.94
CA GLY A 88 7.69 13.84 21.23
C GLY A 88 8.75 12.76 21.47
N THR A 89 9.84 12.79 20.71
CA THR A 89 11.00 11.91 20.82
C THR A 89 11.79 12.23 22.09
N THR A 90 12.04 13.52 22.37
CA THR A 90 12.69 13.95 23.62
C THR A 90 11.89 13.48 24.84
N ARG A 91 10.56 13.66 24.86
CA ARG A 91 9.70 13.14 25.93
C ARG A 91 9.75 11.62 26.10
N GLN A 92 9.91 10.87 25.00
CA GLN A 92 10.06 9.42 25.05
C GLN A 92 11.43 9.02 25.58
N LEU A 93 12.50 9.68 25.11
CA LEU A 93 13.86 9.48 25.60
C LEU A 93 13.94 9.81 27.09
N ASP A 94 13.38 10.94 27.54
CA ASP A 94 13.27 11.31 28.95
C ASP A 94 12.46 10.29 29.77
N ALA A 95 11.41 9.72 29.18
CA ALA A 95 10.60 8.69 29.84
C ALA A 95 11.36 7.36 29.96
N ILE A 96 12.13 6.99 28.94
CA ILE A 96 13.00 5.81 28.93
C ILE A 96 14.13 6.00 29.93
N GLU A 97 14.81 7.14 29.90
CA GLU A 97 15.88 7.50 30.83
C GLU A 97 15.38 7.51 32.27
N ARG A 98 14.23 8.13 32.57
CA ARG A 98 13.63 8.06 33.91
C ARG A 98 13.33 6.63 34.34
N ARG A 99 12.78 5.79 33.45
CA ARG A 99 12.51 4.38 33.77
C ARG A 99 13.80 3.60 34.00
N TRP A 100 14.83 3.89 33.21
CA TRP A 100 16.15 3.28 33.34
C TRP A 100 16.80 3.65 34.67
N ASN A 101 16.82 4.94 35.00
CA ASN A 101 17.35 5.44 36.27
C ASN A 101 16.58 4.87 37.47
N ASN A 102 15.24 4.82 37.41
CA ASN A 102 14.43 4.19 38.46
C ASN A 102 14.73 2.69 38.62
N TYR A 103 14.96 1.97 37.52
CA TYR A 103 15.36 0.56 37.55
C TYR A 103 16.74 0.40 38.20
N CYS A 104 17.73 1.20 37.78
CA CYS A 104 19.07 1.19 38.33
C CYS A 104 19.13 1.59 39.81
N GLU A 105 18.30 2.55 40.23
CA GLU A 105 18.14 2.92 41.64
C GLU A 105 17.57 1.75 42.46
N TYR A 106 16.52 1.09 41.94
CA TYR A 106 15.93 -0.09 42.57
C TYR A 106 16.90 -1.26 42.68
N THR A 107 17.70 -1.53 41.64
CA THR A 107 18.69 -2.61 41.62
C THR A 107 20.03 -2.23 42.26
N LYS A 108 20.20 -0.98 42.71
CA LYS A 108 21.44 -0.42 43.25
C LYS A 108 22.64 -0.55 42.30
N GLN A 109 22.41 -0.33 41.02
CA GLN A 109 23.42 -0.41 39.97
C GLN A 109 23.69 0.99 39.40
N ASP A 110 24.93 1.25 39.00
CA ASP A 110 25.28 2.50 38.34
C ASP A 110 24.66 2.54 36.93
N PRO A 111 23.83 3.55 36.57
CA PRO A 111 23.12 3.59 35.30
C PRO A 111 24.04 3.55 34.08
N LYS A 112 25.20 4.24 34.14
CA LYS A 112 26.15 4.30 33.02
C LYS A 112 26.87 2.98 32.82
N ARG A 113 27.37 2.38 33.91
CA ARG A 113 28.04 1.07 33.88
C ARG A 113 27.07 -0.04 33.49
N CYS A 114 25.83 0.01 33.96
CA CYS A 114 24.80 -0.96 33.63
C CYS A 114 24.37 -0.83 32.16
N MET A 115 24.26 0.38 31.62
CA MET A 115 23.97 0.62 30.20
C MET A 115 25.11 0.16 29.29
N GLN A 116 26.38 0.39 29.67
CA GLN A 116 27.55 -0.13 28.95
C GLN A 116 27.65 -1.66 29.00
N GLN A 117 27.09 -2.29 30.03
CA GLN A 117 26.97 -3.75 30.17
C GLN A 117 25.72 -4.31 29.51
N ILE A 118 24.70 -3.47 29.23
CA ILE A 118 23.68 -3.76 28.22
C ILE A 118 24.37 -3.62 26.85
N SER A 119 25.16 -4.64 26.52
CA SER A 119 24.95 -5.20 25.19
C SER A 119 23.46 -5.55 25.14
N LEU A 120 22.73 -5.19 24.09
CA LEU A 120 21.46 -5.84 23.74
C LEU A 120 21.81 -7.31 23.56
N THR A 121 21.91 -8.00 24.70
CA THR A 121 22.71 -9.19 24.79
C THR A 121 21.99 -10.21 23.95
N ASP A 122 22.76 -11.02 23.24
CA ASP A 122 22.29 -12.28 22.67
C ASP A 122 21.30 -13.00 23.61
N GLN A 123 21.42 -12.86 24.93
CA GLN A 123 20.45 -13.35 25.91
C GLN A 123 19.04 -12.75 25.82
N ILE A 124 18.86 -11.42 25.73
CA ILE A 124 17.52 -10.82 25.58
C ILE A 124 16.93 -11.24 24.23
N LEU A 125 17.75 -11.24 23.17
CA LEU A 125 17.34 -11.69 21.85
C LEU A 125 16.94 -13.17 21.87
N ARG A 126 17.73 -14.03 22.53
CA ARG A 126 17.43 -15.46 22.71
C ARG A 126 16.17 -15.66 23.55
N GLN A 127 15.96 -14.87 24.59
CA GLN A 127 14.76 -14.93 25.41
C GLN A 127 13.53 -14.57 24.59
N LEU A 128 13.58 -13.48 23.82
CA LEU A 128 12.49 -13.11 22.89
C LEU A 128 12.28 -14.18 21.81
N VAL A 129 13.35 -14.79 21.31
CA VAL A 129 13.27 -15.90 20.35
C VAL A 129 12.54 -17.09 20.95
N VAL A 130 12.82 -17.45 22.21
CA VAL A 130 12.13 -18.53 22.92
C VAL A 130 10.69 -18.15 23.25
N ASP A 131 10.47 -17.00 23.88
CA ASP A 131 9.16 -16.54 24.36
C ASP A 131 8.15 -16.36 23.23
N HIS A 132 8.63 -15.95 22.04
CA HIS A 132 7.80 -15.71 20.88
C HIS A 132 7.95 -16.78 19.77
N ASN A 133 8.68 -17.88 20.04
CA ASN A 133 8.98 -18.93 19.04
C ASN A 133 9.48 -18.34 17.71
N LEU A 134 10.37 -17.35 17.77
CA LEU A 134 10.99 -16.74 16.59
C LEU A 134 12.11 -17.64 16.08
N THR A 135 12.61 -17.35 14.89
CA THR A 135 13.81 -18.01 14.34
C THR A 135 14.94 -16.99 14.28
N GLY A 136 16.17 -17.44 14.50
CA GLY A 136 17.36 -16.63 14.23
C GLY A 136 17.70 -16.54 12.73
N GLU A 137 16.91 -17.21 11.88
CA GLU A 137 17.08 -17.17 10.45
C GLU A 137 16.71 -15.78 9.93
N ARG A 138 17.50 -15.29 8.99
CA ARG A 138 17.15 -14.04 8.32
C ARG A 138 15.90 -14.25 7.48
N ARG A 139 15.05 -13.23 7.47
CA ARG A 139 13.96 -13.15 6.51
C ARG A 139 14.50 -13.31 5.09
N GLU A 140 13.77 -14.07 4.29
CA GLU A 140 14.12 -14.30 2.90
C GLU A 140 13.85 -13.04 2.06
N ASN A 141 14.92 -12.48 1.49
CA ASN A 141 14.86 -11.33 0.59
C ASN A 141 14.42 -11.76 -0.81
N ARG A 142 13.14 -12.09 -0.96
CA ARG A 142 12.61 -12.50 -2.26
C ARG A 142 12.49 -11.32 -3.22
N CYS A 143 12.94 -11.55 -4.46
CA CYS A 143 12.89 -10.58 -5.53
C CYS A 143 11.52 -10.63 -6.25
N MET A 144 11.00 -9.46 -6.56
CA MET A 144 9.86 -9.30 -7.46
C MET A 144 10.36 -9.02 -8.86
N THR A 145 10.27 -10.00 -9.76
CA THR A 145 10.71 -9.84 -11.15
C THR A 145 9.77 -8.91 -11.92
N ILE A 146 10.14 -8.56 -13.15
CA ILE A 146 9.30 -7.71 -14.00
C ILE A 146 7.97 -8.39 -14.37
N GLU A 147 7.96 -9.72 -14.52
CA GLU A 147 6.76 -10.51 -14.76
C GLU A 147 5.82 -10.51 -13.56
N ASP A 148 6.37 -10.55 -12.35
CA ASP A 148 5.59 -10.41 -11.12
C ASP A 148 5.01 -9.01 -10.97
N LEU A 149 5.82 -7.99 -11.27
CA LEU A 149 5.36 -6.60 -11.27
C LEU A 149 4.24 -6.42 -12.30
N LYS A 150 4.34 -7.04 -13.49
CA LYS A 150 3.26 -7.06 -14.50
C LYS A 150 1.98 -7.64 -13.93
N ARG A 151 2.05 -8.83 -13.30
CA ARG A 151 0.88 -9.48 -12.68
C ARG A 151 0.25 -8.61 -11.59
N GLN A 152 1.06 -7.97 -10.76
CA GLN A 152 0.55 -7.04 -9.75
C GLN A 152 -0.04 -5.78 -10.38
N ALA A 153 0.57 -5.24 -11.44
CA ALA A 153 0.07 -4.08 -12.16
C ALA A 153 -1.30 -4.37 -12.80
N GLU A 154 -1.46 -5.53 -13.43
CA GLU A 154 -2.74 -5.98 -14.00
C GLU A 154 -3.81 -6.00 -12.91
N THR A 155 -3.49 -6.58 -11.74
CA THR A 155 -4.38 -6.62 -10.58
C THR A 155 -4.69 -5.23 -10.06
N THR A 156 -3.69 -4.35 -9.96
CA THR A 156 -3.82 -2.98 -9.44
C THR A 156 -4.79 -2.16 -10.28
N ILE A 157 -4.72 -2.27 -11.60
CA ILE A 157 -5.59 -1.51 -12.50
C ILE A 157 -6.99 -2.14 -12.61
N SER A 158 -7.10 -3.46 -12.71
CA SER A 158 -8.38 -4.13 -12.99
C SER A 158 -9.24 -4.43 -11.77
N THR A 159 -8.67 -4.64 -10.58
CA THR A 159 -9.44 -5.19 -9.46
C THR A 159 -10.44 -4.20 -8.88
N THR A 160 -11.66 -4.68 -8.61
CA THR A 160 -12.69 -3.98 -7.84
C THR A 160 -12.71 -4.38 -6.36
N LYS A 161 -11.92 -5.40 -5.98
CA LYS A 161 -11.80 -5.95 -4.60
C LYS A 161 -10.92 -5.08 -3.69
N GLN A 162 -10.08 -4.24 -4.28
CA GLN A 162 -9.42 -3.13 -3.62
C GLN A 162 -9.99 -1.84 -4.21
N ARG A 163 -10.48 -0.95 -3.37
CA ARG A 163 -10.94 0.38 -3.78
C ARG A 163 -10.13 1.46 -3.11
N PHE A 164 -9.94 2.55 -3.82
CA PHE A 164 -9.28 3.76 -3.37
C PHE A 164 -10.32 4.88 -3.22
N HIS A 165 -10.01 5.93 -2.49
CA HIS A 165 -10.92 7.09 -2.46
C HIS A 165 -10.97 7.81 -3.81
N LEU A 166 -9.84 7.89 -4.49
CA LEU A 166 -9.67 8.57 -5.77
C LEU A 166 -9.01 7.63 -6.77
N GLY A 167 -9.42 7.71 -8.04
CA GLY A 167 -8.77 6.98 -9.13
C GLY A 167 -7.29 7.36 -9.26
N GLU A 168 -6.93 8.61 -8.93
CA GLU A 168 -5.53 9.05 -8.85
C GLU A 168 -4.71 8.19 -7.87
N HIS A 169 -5.28 7.72 -6.75
CA HIS A 169 -4.56 6.85 -5.82
C HIS A 169 -4.25 5.48 -6.41
N ARG A 170 -5.11 4.95 -7.29
CA ARG A 170 -4.82 3.72 -8.03
C ARG A 170 -3.68 3.91 -9.03
N ILE A 171 -3.66 5.05 -9.72
CA ILE A 171 -2.55 5.44 -10.60
C ILE A 171 -1.26 5.59 -9.80
N ASN A 172 -1.31 6.30 -8.66
CA ASN A 172 -0.19 6.49 -7.75
C ASN A 172 0.33 5.16 -7.19
N ALA A 173 -0.56 4.23 -6.83
CA ALA A 173 -0.17 2.92 -6.32
C ALA A 173 0.68 2.13 -7.34
N LEU A 174 0.36 2.22 -8.63
CA LEU A 174 1.15 1.58 -9.68
C LEU A 174 2.40 2.40 -10.04
N LEU A 175 2.27 3.71 -10.28
CA LEU A 175 3.39 4.58 -10.65
C LEU A 175 4.50 4.52 -9.60
N PHE A 176 4.14 4.50 -8.31
CA PHE A 176 5.11 4.37 -7.22
C PHE A 176 5.97 3.10 -7.35
N LEU A 177 5.35 1.96 -7.67
CA LEU A 177 6.08 0.71 -7.90
C LEU A 177 6.95 0.78 -9.18
N LEU A 178 6.45 1.42 -10.24
CA LEU A 178 7.19 1.60 -11.50
C LEU A 178 8.37 2.56 -11.38
N LEU A 179 8.37 3.48 -10.41
CA LEU A 179 9.53 4.32 -10.09
C LEU A 179 10.51 3.63 -9.15
N ILE A 180 10.04 2.78 -8.21
CA ILE A 180 10.92 1.97 -7.35
C ILE A 180 11.70 0.95 -8.17
N ALA A 181 11.04 0.23 -9.08
CA ALA A 181 11.62 -0.92 -9.78
C ALA A 181 12.94 -0.61 -10.51
N PRO A 182 13.05 0.44 -11.34
CA PRO A 182 14.29 0.79 -12.03
C PRO A 182 15.25 1.62 -11.16
N SER A 183 14.77 2.31 -10.13
CA SER A 183 15.62 3.14 -9.28
C SER A 183 16.32 2.34 -8.18
N GLY A 184 15.73 1.20 -7.80
CA GLY A 184 16.10 0.46 -6.60
C GLY A 184 16.08 1.33 -5.35
N SER A 185 15.38 2.47 -5.34
CA SER A 185 15.50 3.49 -4.29
C SER A 185 14.73 3.16 -3.02
N ARG A 186 15.02 3.88 -1.93
CA ARG A 186 14.29 3.72 -0.68
C ARG A 186 12.84 4.17 -0.89
N PRO A 187 11.82 3.39 -0.48
CA PRO A 187 10.43 3.79 -0.73
C PRO A 187 10.06 5.14 -0.13
N ARG A 188 10.60 5.47 1.06
CA ARG A 188 10.37 6.77 1.70
C ARG A 188 10.86 7.92 0.82
N ALA A 189 12.05 7.83 0.22
CA ALA A 189 12.57 8.88 -0.67
C ALA A 189 11.64 9.19 -1.86
N LEU A 190 10.93 8.19 -2.39
CA LEU A 190 9.95 8.40 -3.45
C LEU A 190 8.65 9.06 -2.96
N LEU A 191 8.24 8.85 -1.70
CA LEU A 191 7.07 9.55 -1.14
C LEU A 191 7.33 11.06 -0.99
N PHE A 192 8.59 11.46 -0.84
CA PHE A 192 9.02 12.85 -0.80
C PHE A 192 9.19 13.50 -2.18
N LEU A 193 8.97 12.76 -3.28
CA LEU A 193 9.12 13.28 -4.63
C LEU A 193 8.14 14.44 -4.88
N ARG A 194 8.66 15.61 -5.25
CA ARG A 194 7.88 16.79 -5.62
C ARG A 194 7.86 17.00 -7.12
N PHE A 195 6.93 17.81 -7.64
CA PHE A 195 6.94 18.17 -9.06
C PHE A 195 8.23 18.90 -9.46
N GLY A 196 8.83 19.70 -8.57
CA GLY A 196 10.12 20.36 -8.83
C GLY A 196 11.32 19.40 -8.87
N ASP A 197 11.15 18.16 -8.41
CA ASP A 197 12.15 17.12 -8.52
C ASP A 197 12.04 16.34 -9.85
N LEU A 198 11.01 16.60 -10.66
CA LEU A 198 10.80 16.05 -11.99
C LEU A 198 11.33 16.99 -13.07
N GLU A 199 11.97 16.41 -14.08
CA GLU A 199 12.37 17.09 -15.30
C GLU A 199 11.96 16.22 -16.48
N LEU A 200 11.28 16.84 -17.44
CA LEU A 200 10.83 16.17 -18.66
C LEU A 200 11.48 16.85 -19.85
N SER A 201 11.94 16.05 -20.81
CA SER A 201 12.40 16.56 -22.09
C SER A 201 11.96 15.64 -23.22
N LEU A 202 11.83 16.21 -24.40
CA LEU A 202 11.78 15.46 -25.65
C LEU A 202 13.22 15.36 -26.17
N ALA A 203 13.74 14.15 -26.35
CA ALA A 203 15.12 13.92 -26.74
C ALA A 203 15.22 13.27 -28.13
N ARG A 204 16.22 13.72 -28.89
CA ARG A 204 16.53 13.18 -30.22
C ARG A 204 17.18 11.81 -30.05
N ASP A 205 16.67 10.81 -30.75
CA ASP A 205 17.30 9.49 -30.76
C ASP A 205 18.64 9.58 -31.52
N PRO A 206 19.79 9.28 -30.87
CA PRO A 206 21.09 9.38 -31.51
C PRO A 206 21.26 8.41 -32.70
N LEU A 207 20.38 7.40 -32.81
CA LEU A 207 20.36 6.45 -33.92
C LEU A 207 19.40 6.86 -35.06
N GLY A 208 18.86 8.09 -35.03
CA GLY A 208 17.97 8.62 -36.06
C GLY A 208 16.52 8.13 -35.96
N GLY A 209 16.13 7.55 -34.82
CA GLY A 209 14.77 7.17 -34.50
C GLY A 209 13.85 8.36 -34.15
N PRO A 210 12.56 8.09 -33.86
CA PRO A 210 11.64 9.10 -33.36
C PRO A 210 12.12 9.70 -32.04
N HIS A 211 11.73 10.96 -31.80
CA HIS A 211 11.98 11.60 -30.50
C HIS A 211 11.36 10.81 -29.36
N ARG A 212 12.06 10.75 -28.22
CA ARG A 212 11.62 10.04 -27.02
C ARG A 212 11.42 11.00 -25.88
N ILE A 213 10.38 10.79 -25.08
CA ILE A 213 10.26 11.53 -23.83
C ILE A 213 11.27 10.94 -22.83
N LEU A 214 12.01 11.80 -22.16
CA LEU A 214 12.83 11.45 -21.01
C LEU A 214 12.14 11.93 -19.75
N ILE A 215 12.01 11.03 -18.76
CA ILE A 215 11.64 11.39 -17.39
C ILE A 215 12.91 11.34 -16.55
N ARG A 216 13.34 12.49 -16.04
CA ARG A 216 14.37 12.60 -15.03
C ARG A 216 13.74 12.91 -13.69
N PHE A 217 14.17 12.22 -12.65
CA PHE A 217 13.70 12.52 -11.30
C PHE A 217 14.84 12.47 -10.29
N ARG A 218 14.78 13.42 -9.36
CA ARG A 218 15.73 13.59 -8.25
C ARG A 218 15.14 12.99 -6.99
N LEU A 219 15.86 12.06 -6.37
CA LEU A 219 15.44 11.49 -5.09
C LEU A 219 16.30 12.02 -3.97
N ARG A 220 15.76 12.99 -3.24
CA ARG A 220 16.42 13.58 -2.07
C ARG A 220 16.60 12.52 -0.99
N PHE A 221 17.76 12.54 -0.35
CA PHE A 221 18.09 11.60 0.70
C PHE A 221 17.25 11.89 1.95
N THR A 222 16.66 10.84 2.54
CA THR A 222 15.72 10.97 3.67
C THR A 222 16.37 10.74 5.03
N LYS A 223 17.51 10.02 5.11
CA LYS A 223 18.23 9.85 6.38
C LYS A 223 19.07 11.09 6.66
N THR A 224 18.54 12.03 7.41
CA THR A 224 19.21 13.30 7.71
C THR A 224 20.34 13.15 8.74
N PHE A 225 20.28 12.12 9.61
CA PHE A 225 21.28 11.91 10.67
C PHE A 225 22.68 11.48 10.17
N LEU A 226 22.80 11.04 8.91
CA LEU A 226 24.09 10.69 8.29
C LEU A 226 24.68 11.85 7.47
N GLY A 227 24.13 13.06 7.61
CA GLY A 227 24.44 14.22 6.79
C GLY A 227 23.72 14.21 5.45
N GLU A 228 23.80 15.34 4.75
CA GLU A 228 23.29 15.45 3.38
C GLU A 228 24.10 14.54 2.44
N LYS A 229 23.38 13.80 1.59
CA LYS A 229 24.00 13.02 0.52
C LYS A 229 23.70 13.67 -0.81
N GLU A 230 24.65 13.53 -1.73
CA GLU A 230 24.44 13.89 -3.13
C GLU A 230 23.18 13.22 -3.68
N THR A 231 22.40 14.02 -4.41
CA THR A 231 21.13 13.58 -4.98
C THR A 231 21.39 12.93 -6.32
N ASN A 232 21.02 11.65 -6.44
CA ASN A 232 21.07 10.95 -7.72
C ASN A 232 19.95 11.45 -8.64
N VAL A 233 20.29 11.71 -9.90
CA VAL A 233 19.33 11.91 -10.99
C VAL A 233 19.17 10.59 -11.72
N LEU A 234 17.94 10.10 -11.79
CA LEU A 234 17.61 8.90 -12.57
C LEU A 234 16.87 9.30 -13.83
N THR A 235 17.34 8.81 -14.97
CA THR A 235 16.75 9.07 -16.29
C THR A 235 16.06 7.81 -16.79
N LEU A 236 14.78 7.92 -17.12
CA LEU A 236 13.99 6.87 -17.75
C LEU A 236 13.65 7.32 -19.17
N PRO A 237 14.15 6.64 -20.21
CA PRO A 237 13.73 6.90 -21.58
C PRO A 237 12.39 6.23 -21.88
N GLU A 238 11.58 6.88 -22.71
CA GLU A 238 10.36 6.29 -23.25
C GLU A 238 10.67 5.06 -24.11
N THR A 239 9.97 3.96 -23.84
CA THR A 239 9.99 2.76 -24.67
C THR A 239 8.85 2.84 -25.68
N ILE A 240 9.20 3.06 -26.94
CA ILE A 240 8.27 3.03 -28.07
C ILE A 240 8.12 1.57 -28.54
N PHE A 241 6.92 1.17 -28.96
CA PHE A 241 6.58 -0.21 -29.34
C PHE A 241 6.69 -1.23 -28.20
N ASP A 242 6.55 -0.79 -26.94
CA ASP A 242 6.44 -1.75 -25.83
C ASP A 242 5.23 -2.66 -26.04
N SER A 243 5.38 -3.95 -25.77
CA SER A 243 4.32 -4.96 -25.83
C SER A 243 3.05 -4.56 -25.05
N SER A 244 3.21 -3.78 -23.96
CA SER A 244 2.12 -3.24 -23.16
C SER A 244 2.52 -1.92 -22.50
N LEU A 245 1.60 -0.98 -22.37
CA LEU A 245 1.82 0.30 -21.69
C LEU A 245 1.59 0.20 -20.17
N LEU A 246 1.21 -0.97 -19.66
CA LEU A 246 0.89 -1.19 -18.26
C LEU A 246 2.09 -0.95 -17.32
N LEU A 247 3.30 -1.26 -17.78
CA LEU A 247 4.54 -1.04 -17.05
C LEU A 247 5.26 0.25 -17.45
N SER A 248 4.60 1.12 -18.22
CA SER A 248 5.19 2.39 -18.65
C SER A 248 5.01 3.45 -17.56
N PRO A 249 6.08 3.91 -16.88
CA PRO A 249 5.98 5.06 -15.98
C PRO A 249 5.60 6.33 -16.74
N HIS A 250 5.91 6.41 -18.04
CA HIS A 250 5.63 7.57 -18.88
C HIS A 250 4.12 7.80 -19.04
N THR A 251 3.36 6.76 -19.35
CA THR A 251 1.91 6.91 -19.56
C THR A 251 1.19 7.34 -18.27
N LEU A 252 1.60 6.78 -17.12
CA LEU A 252 1.04 7.13 -15.83
C LEU A 252 1.45 8.52 -15.38
N LEU A 253 2.74 8.86 -15.44
CA LEU A 253 3.23 10.17 -15.00
C LEU A 253 2.73 11.30 -15.90
N LEU A 254 2.78 11.14 -17.22
CA LEU A 254 2.23 12.16 -18.15
C LEU A 254 0.73 12.34 -17.93
N GLY A 255 -0.02 11.26 -17.68
CA GLY A 255 -1.44 11.34 -17.33
C GLY A 255 -1.70 12.18 -16.09
N LEU A 256 -0.89 12.02 -15.04
CA LEU A 256 -0.95 12.87 -13.83
C LEU A 256 -0.56 14.32 -14.14
N LEU A 257 0.50 14.54 -14.92
CA LEU A 257 0.96 15.90 -15.27
C LEU A 257 -0.11 16.67 -16.07
N PHE A 258 -0.77 16.02 -17.03
CA PHE A 258 -1.89 16.64 -17.74
C PHE A 258 -3.12 16.84 -16.84
N HIS A 259 -3.45 15.88 -15.98
CA HIS A 259 -4.55 16.00 -15.01
C HIS A 259 -4.37 17.23 -14.10
N HIS A 260 -3.15 17.43 -13.58
CA HIS A 260 -2.81 18.56 -12.71
C HIS A 260 -2.48 19.85 -13.48
N ARG A 261 -2.52 19.84 -14.82
CA ARG A 261 -2.08 20.95 -15.69
C ARG A 261 -0.68 21.46 -15.31
N ALA A 262 0.24 20.54 -15.09
CA ALA A 262 1.54 20.83 -14.49
C ALA A 262 2.55 21.49 -15.45
N PHE A 263 2.36 21.37 -16.77
CA PHE A 263 3.22 22.01 -17.75
C PHE A 263 3.10 23.53 -17.69
N ASP A 264 4.24 24.21 -17.81
CA ASP A 264 4.33 25.66 -17.82
C ASP A 264 3.85 26.26 -19.15
N ALA A 265 4.06 25.52 -20.25
CA ALA A 265 3.52 25.88 -21.56
C ALA A 265 1.98 25.81 -21.55
N PRO A 266 1.25 26.94 -21.66
CA PRO A 266 -0.19 26.99 -21.42
C PRO A 266 -1.01 26.25 -22.49
N THR A 267 -0.44 26.04 -23.67
CA THR A 267 -1.07 25.33 -24.79
C THR A 267 -0.81 23.82 -24.75
N LEU A 268 0.11 23.33 -23.91
CA LEU A 268 0.41 21.89 -23.77
C LEU A 268 -0.62 21.24 -22.82
N THR A 269 -1.85 21.14 -23.28
CA THR A 269 -3.00 20.68 -22.48
C THR A 269 -3.45 19.25 -22.80
N SER A 270 -2.89 18.61 -23.83
CA SER A 270 -3.30 17.29 -24.31
C SER A 270 -2.09 16.49 -24.80
N PRO A 271 -2.06 15.15 -24.63
CA PRO A 271 -0.95 14.32 -25.09
C PRO A 271 -0.74 14.38 -26.62
N GLU A 272 -1.77 14.67 -27.41
CA GLU A 272 -1.65 14.87 -28.86
C GLU A 272 -0.73 16.03 -29.24
N HIS A 273 -0.57 17.02 -28.35
CA HIS A 273 0.34 18.13 -28.60
C HIS A 273 1.80 17.70 -28.53
N LEU A 274 2.14 16.65 -27.77
CA LEU A 274 3.51 16.13 -27.68
C LEU A 274 4.03 15.68 -29.06
N SER A 275 3.17 15.08 -29.88
CA SER A 275 3.51 14.63 -31.24
C SER A 275 3.69 15.78 -32.24
N LYS A 276 3.35 17.01 -31.86
CA LYS A 276 3.51 18.21 -32.70
C LYS A 276 4.77 19.00 -32.37
N LEU A 277 5.48 18.60 -31.32
CA LEU A 277 6.72 19.24 -30.89
C LEU A 277 7.88 18.70 -31.72
N ASP A 278 8.84 19.56 -32.01
CA ASP A 278 10.11 19.20 -32.61
C ASP A 278 11.25 19.87 -31.85
N ILE A 279 12.44 19.30 -31.96
CA ILE A 279 13.65 19.79 -31.31
C ILE A 279 14.39 20.66 -32.32
N HIS A 280 14.86 21.83 -31.88
CA HIS A 280 15.64 22.71 -32.75
C HIS A 280 16.80 21.94 -33.42
N PRO A 281 17.15 22.20 -34.69
CA PRO A 281 18.16 21.41 -35.41
C PRO A 281 19.53 21.34 -34.70
N ASP A 282 19.91 22.42 -34.02
CA ASP A 282 21.18 22.51 -33.27
C ASP A 282 21.09 21.97 -31.82
N GLU A 283 19.94 21.43 -31.42
CA GLU A 283 19.68 20.93 -30.07
C GLU A 283 19.45 19.41 -30.07
N HIS A 284 19.83 18.79 -28.95
CA HIS A 284 19.60 17.36 -28.71
C HIS A 284 18.32 17.10 -27.93
N GLU A 285 17.82 18.07 -27.17
CA GLU A 285 16.64 17.95 -26.33
C GLU A 285 15.84 19.25 -26.30
N LEU A 286 14.51 19.10 -26.25
CA LEU A 286 13.57 20.18 -25.94
C LEU A 286 13.02 19.95 -24.52
N PRO A 287 13.36 20.81 -23.55
CA PRO A 287 12.76 20.74 -22.21
C PRO A 287 11.23 20.94 -22.26
N LEU A 288 10.51 20.19 -21.45
CA LEU A 288 9.07 20.29 -21.23
C LEU A 288 8.83 20.84 -19.81
N PRO A 289 9.01 22.16 -19.59
CA PRO A 289 9.06 22.73 -18.25
C PRO A 289 7.74 22.54 -17.50
N LEU A 290 7.86 22.22 -16.22
CA LEU A 290 6.74 22.23 -15.27
C LEU A 290 6.65 23.60 -14.57
N LYS A 291 5.46 23.95 -14.12
CA LYS A 291 5.20 25.21 -13.42
C LYS A 291 6.03 25.32 -12.14
N GLN A 292 6.78 26.41 -12.02
CA GLN A 292 7.58 26.69 -10.82
C GLN A 292 6.71 26.77 -9.55
N SER A 293 5.45 27.21 -9.67
CA SER A 293 4.50 27.25 -8.55
C SER A 293 4.16 25.86 -7.97
N MET A 294 4.54 24.78 -8.66
CA MET A 294 4.31 23.40 -8.20
C MET A 294 5.56 22.77 -7.60
N ASN A 295 6.70 23.47 -7.55
CA ASN A 295 7.99 22.89 -7.16
C ASN A 295 7.96 22.19 -5.80
N ASP A 296 7.20 22.73 -4.84
CA ASP A 296 7.08 22.19 -3.48
C ASP A 296 5.88 21.25 -3.29
N ILE A 297 5.10 20.98 -4.33
CA ILE A 297 3.94 20.10 -4.26
C ILE A 297 4.39 18.65 -4.43
N PHE A 298 3.99 17.78 -3.51
CA PHE A 298 4.25 16.35 -3.61
C PHE A 298 3.50 15.71 -4.77
N VAL A 299 4.17 14.79 -5.46
CA VAL A 299 3.55 13.97 -6.52
C VAL A 299 2.55 13.00 -5.89
N PHE A 300 2.94 12.34 -4.79
CA PHE A 300 2.12 11.33 -4.11
C PHE A 300 1.36 11.93 -2.92
N ARG A 301 0.20 12.54 -3.18
CA ARG A 301 -0.64 13.20 -2.16
C ARG A 301 -1.75 12.29 -1.62
N ARG A 302 -2.03 12.37 -0.32
CA ARG A 302 -3.16 11.67 0.30
C ARG A 302 -4.49 12.33 -0.07
N ALA A 303 -5.59 11.61 0.14
CA ALA A 303 -6.93 12.14 -0.01
C ALA A 303 -7.39 12.70 1.33
N THR A 304 -8.18 13.76 1.30
CA THR A 304 -8.82 14.36 2.46
C THR A 304 -10.33 14.28 2.29
N LYS A 305 -11.02 13.98 3.39
CA LYS A 305 -12.47 13.89 3.41
C LYS A 305 -13.07 15.29 3.49
N THR A 306 -13.98 15.59 2.58
CA THR A 306 -14.76 16.84 2.58
C THR A 306 -16.05 16.67 3.39
N GLY A 307 -16.70 17.78 3.75
CA GLY A 307 -17.93 17.78 4.54
C GLY A 307 -19.12 17.04 3.92
N MET A 308 -19.08 16.71 2.62
CA MET A 308 -20.16 16.01 1.90
C MET A 308 -19.89 14.51 1.68
N ASN A 309 -19.00 13.88 2.46
CA ASN A 309 -18.52 12.50 2.24
C ASN A 309 -17.84 12.27 0.87
N ALA A 310 -17.45 13.35 0.18
CA ALA A 310 -16.59 13.28 -0.99
C ALA A 310 -15.12 13.34 -0.57
N TYR A 311 -14.24 12.73 -1.34
CA TYR A 311 -12.80 12.84 -1.14
C TYR A 311 -12.21 13.77 -2.19
N VAL A 312 -11.23 14.57 -1.78
CA VAL A 312 -10.42 15.40 -2.67
C VAL A 312 -8.95 15.17 -2.34
N LEU A 313 -8.07 15.40 -3.30
CA LEU A 313 -6.64 15.33 -3.05
C LEU A 313 -6.25 16.42 -2.04
N SER A 314 -5.35 16.09 -1.12
CA SER A 314 -4.83 17.07 -0.16
C SER A 314 -4.14 18.22 -0.89
N ALA A 315 -4.10 19.39 -0.25
CA ALA A 315 -3.37 20.53 -0.80
C ALA A 315 -1.90 20.18 -1.03
N ASN A 316 -1.24 19.60 -0.01
CA ASN A 316 0.15 19.15 -0.11
C ASN A 316 0.58 18.14 0.98
N GLU A 317 -0.29 17.22 1.38
CA GLU A 317 0.06 16.18 2.36
C GLU A 317 0.34 14.85 1.66
N GLN A 318 1.44 14.19 2.01
CA GLN A 318 1.90 12.96 1.37
C GLN A 318 1.01 11.75 1.68
N ILE A 319 1.01 10.78 0.76
CA ILE A 319 0.63 9.41 1.08
C ILE A 319 1.64 8.87 2.10
N THR A 320 1.15 8.29 3.21
CA THR A 320 2.03 7.73 4.23
C THR A 320 2.63 6.40 3.79
N TYR A 321 3.77 6.03 4.37
CA TYR A 321 4.39 4.72 4.12
C TYR A 321 3.43 3.55 4.39
N ASN A 322 2.63 3.66 5.46
CA ASN A 322 1.67 2.62 5.85
C ASN A 322 0.56 2.45 4.82
N MET A 323 0.06 3.55 4.23
CA MET A 323 -0.93 3.50 3.16
C MET A 323 -0.40 2.74 1.94
N ILE A 324 0.74 3.17 1.38
CA ILE A 324 1.29 2.57 0.16
C ILE A 324 1.78 1.13 0.40
N SER A 325 2.32 0.85 1.59
CA SER A 325 2.69 -0.51 1.97
C SER A 325 1.45 -1.40 2.14
N GLY A 326 0.38 -0.89 2.75
CA GLY A 326 -0.89 -1.60 2.89
C GLY A 326 -1.50 -1.93 1.53
N TRP A 327 -1.54 -0.97 0.61
CA TRP A 327 -2.00 -1.17 -0.76
C TRP A 327 -1.16 -2.23 -1.48
N THR A 328 0.17 -2.13 -1.40
CA THR A 328 1.08 -3.07 -2.07
C THR A 328 0.90 -4.50 -1.55
N LYS A 329 0.79 -4.68 -0.23
CA LYS A 329 0.53 -5.98 0.40
C LYS A 329 -0.80 -6.57 -0.07
N LYS A 330 -1.87 -5.76 -0.04
CA LYS A 330 -3.22 -6.20 -0.42
C LYS A 330 -3.32 -6.51 -1.91
N LEU A 331 -2.71 -5.70 -2.77
CA LEU A 331 -2.69 -5.93 -4.21
C LEU A 331 -1.86 -7.16 -4.58
N GLY A 332 -0.73 -7.40 -3.90
CA GLY A 332 0.03 -8.65 -4.07
C GLY A 332 -0.76 -9.89 -3.60
N GLU A 333 -1.53 -9.76 -2.53
CA GLU A 333 -2.45 -10.81 -2.05
C GLU A 333 -3.50 -11.17 -3.10
N LEU A 334 -4.12 -10.14 -3.71
CA LEU A 334 -5.14 -10.25 -4.75
C LEU A 334 -4.57 -10.75 -6.09
N ALA A 335 -3.32 -10.39 -6.40
CA ALA A 335 -2.57 -10.93 -7.54
C ALA A 335 -2.26 -12.43 -7.36
N GLY A 336 -2.53 -12.97 -6.18
CA GLY A 336 -2.45 -14.39 -5.87
C GLY A 336 -1.09 -14.80 -5.34
N PHE A 337 -0.18 -13.89 -4.99
CA PHE A 337 1.14 -14.26 -4.45
C PHE A 337 1.04 -14.97 -3.10
N GLY A 338 1.86 -16.00 -2.91
CA GLY A 338 1.89 -16.79 -1.67
C GLY A 338 2.75 -16.16 -0.61
N VAL A 339 3.75 -15.40 -1.05
CA VAL A 339 4.60 -14.59 -0.21
C VAL A 339 4.05 -13.17 -0.16
N VAL A 340 4.10 -12.56 1.03
CA VAL A 340 3.68 -11.16 1.22
C VAL A 340 4.63 -10.23 0.47
N VAL A 341 4.06 -9.44 -0.45
CA VAL A 341 4.81 -8.40 -1.16
C VAL A 341 5.04 -7.21 -0.25
N ILE A 342 6.28 -6.76 -0.16
CA ILE A 342 6.69 -5.53 0.53
C ILE A 342 7.41 -4.62 -0.46
N LEU A 343 7.44 -3.32 -0.21
CA LEU A 343 8.06 -2.36 -1.15
C LEU A 343 9.53 -2.68 -1.44
N TYR A 344 10.24 -3.27 -0.48
CA TYR A 344 11.64 -3.69 -0.64
C TYR A 344 11.84 -4.86 -1.61
N THR A 345 10.82 -5.65 -1.98
CA THR A 345 11.01 -6.77 -2.93
C THR A 345 11.46 -6.30 -4.31
N LEU A 346 11.02 -5.11 -4.73
CA LEU A 346 11.47 -4.47 -5.97
C LEU A 346 12.90 -3.95 -5.84
N ARG A 347 13.27 -3.40 -4.68
CA ARG A 347 14.64 -2.94 -4.41
C ARG A 347 15.64 -4.10 -4.34
N TYR A 348 15.25 -5.24 -3.75
CA TYR A 348 16.04 -6.46 -3.82
C TYR A 348 16.22 -6.90 -5.27
N ASN A 349 15.13 -6.94 -6.04
CA ASN A 349 15.21 -7.30 -7.46
C ASN A 349 16.16 -6.38 -8.23
N ALA A 350 15.99 -5.06 -8.13
CA ALA A 350 16.83 -4.07 -8.78
C ALA A 350 18.31 -4.29 -8.46
N GLY A 351 18.65 -4.42 -7.17
CA GLY A 351 20.04 -4.65 -6.77
C GLY A 351 20.64 -5.93 -7.33
N ASN A 352 19.88 -7.03 -7.37
CA ASN A 352 20.34 -8.31 -7.93
C ASN A 352 20.45 -8.27 -9.46
N GLU A 353 19.56 -7.58 -10.17
CA GLU A 353 19.66 -7.41 -11.62
C GLU A 353 20.83 -6.49 -12.00
N PHE A 354 21.08 -5.44 -11.22
CA PHE A 354 22.24 -4.56 -11.42
C PHE A 354 23.56 -5.32 -11.21
N ASP A 355 23.63 -6.15 -10.18
CA ASP A 355 24.80 -6.99 -9.85
C ASP A 355 25.14 -7.98 -10.98
N GLN A 356 24.13 -8.49 -11.68
CA GLN A 356 24.31 -9.45 -12.78
C GLN A 356 24.53 -8.77 -14.14
N CYS A 357 24.39 -7.45 -14.23
CA CYS A 357 24.51 -6.72 -15.49
C CYS A 357 25.98 -6.40 -15.78
N SER A 358 26.51 -6.89 -16.90
CA SER A 358 27.91 -6.67 -17.31
C SER A 358 28.29 -5.20 -17.49
N ASN A 359 27.30 -4.33 -17.71
CA ASN A 359 27.50 -2.91 -17.96
C ASN A 359 27.37 -2.05 -16.70
N ILE A 360 27.07 -2.65 -15.55
CA ILE A 360 26.93 -1.96 -14.27
C ILE A 360 28.08 -2.41 -13.36
N SER A 361 28.96 -1.49 -13.01
CA SER A 361 30.02 -1.75 -12.03
C SER A 361 29.46 -1.82 -10.60
N ASP A 362 30.19 -2.45 -9.69
CA ASP A 362 29.87 -2.42 -8.25
C ASP A 362 29.70 -0.99 -7.73
N GLY A 363 30.55 -0.06 -8.20
CA GLY A 363 30.48 1.35 -7.85
C GLY A 363 29.16 1.99 -8.30
N LEU A 364 28.74 1.74 -9.55
CA LEU A 364 27.48 2.25 -10.07
C LEU A 364 26.27 1.61 -9.36
N ARG A 365 26.28 0.29 -9.11
CA ARG A 365 25.25 -0.40 -8.30
C ARG A 365 25.15 0.25 -6.91
N ASN A 366 26.28 0.50 -6.27
CA ASN A 366 26.34 1.11 -4.94
C ASN A 366 25.84 2.56 -4.96
N LEU A 367 26.16 3.34 -6.01
CA LEU A 367 25.62 4.68 -6.22
C LEU A 367 24.09 4.65 -6.34
N MET A 368 23.55 3.82 -7.24
CA MET A 368 22.10 3.68 -7.48
C MET A 368 21.34 3.25 -6.22
N LEU A 369 21.88 2.28 -5.47
CA LEU A 369 21.30 1.83 -4.21
C LEU A 369 21.64 2.75 -3.02
N GLN A 370 22.44 3.79 -3.21
CA GLN A 370 22.93 4.67 -2.12
C GLN A 370 23.60 3.88 -0.98
N HIS A 371 24.45 2.92 -1.34
CA HIS A 371 25.27 2.12 -0.44
C HIS A 371 26.69 2.68 -0.40
N ALA A 372 27.30 2.76 0.78
CA ALA A 372 28.69 3.20 0.91
C ALA A 372 29.69 2.19 0.31
N ASN A 373 29.33 0.90 0.32
CA ASN A 373 30.14 -0.19 -0.25
C ASN A 373 29.30 -1.45 -0.49
N SER A 374 29.89 -2.42 -1.19
CA SER A 374 29.27 -3.68 -1.57
C SER A 374 28.86 -4.55 -0.38
N ARG A 375 29.52 -4.42 0.78
CA ARG A 375 29.19 -5.20 1.99
C ARG A 375 27.74 -4.98 2.44
N THR A 376 27.21 -3.78 2.24
CA THR A 376 25.80 -3.48 2.53
C THR A 376 24.87 -4.28 1.63
N PHE A 377 25.17 -4.31 0.32
CA PHE A 377 24.42 -5.09 -0.66
C PHE A 377 24.51 -6.59 -0.35
N GLU A 378 25.72 -7.14 -0.22
CA GLU A 378 25.97 -8.56 0.05
C GLU A 378 25.27 -9.08 1.32
N LYS A 379 25.22 -8.24 2.37
CA LYS A 379 24.63 -8.62 3.66
C LYS A 379 23.10 -8.53 3.64
N HIS A 380 22.54 -7.47 3.06
CA HIS A 380 21.12 -7.09 3.24
C HIS A 380 20.26 -7.16 1.97
N TYR A 381 20.84 -7.24 0.78
CA TYR A 381 20.09 -7.14 -0.49
C TYR A 381 20.36 -8.29 -1.46
N LEU A 382 21.55 -8.89 -1.43
CA LEU A 382 21.87 -10.06 -2.24
C LEU A 382 20.93 -11.21 -1.91
N GLY A 383 20.27 -11.74 -2.94
CA GLY A 383 19.26 -12.79 -2.82
C GLY A 383 19.85 -14.06 -2.23
N ARG A 384 19.11 -14.70 -1.31
CA ARG A 384 19.47 -16.02 -0.76
C ARG A 384 18.83 -17.17 -1.53
N VAL A 385 17.78 -16.86 -2.30
CA VAL A 385 17.24 -17.76 -3.33
C VAL A 385 18.07 -17.54 -4.58
N VAL A 386 19.01 -18.44 -4.85
CA VAL A 386 19.98 -18.30 -5.94
C VAL A 386 19.30 -18.62 -7.28
N PRO A 387 19.13 -17.65 -8.20
CA PRO A 387 18.42 -17.86 -9.46
C PRO A 387 19.35 -18.39 -10.57
N VAL A 388 20.27 -19.29 -10.22
CA VAL A 388 21.30 -19.84 -11.12
C VAL A 388 21.12 -21.35 -11.21
N ASP A 389 21.12 -21.90 -12.43
CA ASP A 389 21.10 -23.34 -12.67
C ASP A 389 22.50 -23.90 -12.42
N THR A 390 22.80 -24.18 -11.15
CA THR A 390 24.13 -24.61 -10.71
C THR A 390 24.57 -25.93 -11.34
N MET A 391 23.62 -26.83 -11.62
CA MET A 391 23.91 -28.09 -12.30
C MET A 391 24.30 -27.88 -13.76
N ALA A 392 23.59 -27.00 -14.48
CA ALA A 392 23.98 -26.64 -15.84
C ALA A 392 25.38 -25.98 -15.87
N VAL A 393 25.69 -25.10 -14.91
CA VAL A 393 27.01 -24.48 -14.78
C VAL A 393 28.12 -25.52 -14.60
N ILE A 394 27.98 -26.42 -13.61
CA ILE A 394 28.99 -27.48 -13.33
C ILE A 394 29.12 -28.44 -14.52
N SER A 395 28.01 -28.70 -15.23
CA SER A 395 27.99 -29.59 -16.39
C SER A 395 28.43 -28.91 -17.69
N HIS A 396 28.80 -27.63 -17.67
CA HIS A 396 29.08 -26.82 -18.85
C HIS A 396 27.94 -26.85 -19.90
N LYS A 397 26.69 -26.84 -19.43
CA LYS A 397 25.48 -26.81 -20.25
C LYS A 397 24.82 -25.44 -20.25
N GLU A 398 23.93 -25.23 -21.21
CA GLU A 398 23.06 -24.06 -21.23
C GLU A 398 22.15 -24.04 -20.00
N GLN A 399 22.09 -22.90 -19.33
CA GLN A 399 21.29 -22.73 -18.11
C GLN A 399 19.81 -22.47 -18.43
N GLN A 400 18.92 -23.03 -17.63
CA GLN A 400 17.47 -22.77 -17.72
C GLN A 400 17.07 -21.45 -17.07
N LYS A 401 17.63 -20.32 -17.55
CA LYS A 401 17.48 -19.00 -16.91
C LYS A 401 16.04 -18.57 -16.67
N ALA A 402 15.15 -18.79 -17.65
CA ALA A 402 13.73 -18.42 -17.53
C ALA A 402 13.03 -19.20 -16.40
N LEU A 403 13.27 -20.51 -16.33
CA LEU A 403 12.73 -21.36 -15.26
C LEU A 403 13.28 -20.95 -13.89
N MET A 404 14.59 -20.71 -13.79
CA MET A 404 15.22 -20.29 -12.53
C MET A 404 14.67 -18.94 -12.05
N ARG A 405 14.54 -17.96 -12.95
CA ARG A 405 13.91 -16.67 -12.62
C ARG A 405 12.48 -16.87 -12.11
N GLN A 406 11.67 -17.67 -12.81
CA GLN A 406 10.30 -17.93 -12.40
C GLN A 406 10.24 -18.64 -11.03
N ALA A 407 11.03 -19.69 -10.83
CA ALA A 407 11.01 -20.51 -9.62
C ALA A 407 11.57 -19.79 -8.38
N CYS A 408 12.50 -18.85 -8.58
CA CYS A 408 13.15 -18.11 -7.50
C CYS A 408 12.50 -16.75 -7.18
N SER A 409 11.57 -16.29 -8.03
CA SER A 409 10.79 -15.05 -7.83
C SER A 409 9.77 -15.17 -6.68
N ILE A 410 9.05 -14.09 -6.35
CA ILE A 410 7.85 -14.17 -5.48
C ILE A 410 6.67 -14.84 -6.20
N GLY A 411 6.64 -14.77 -7.54
CA GLY A 411 5.59 -15.28 -8.40
C GLY A 411 5.49 -16.77 -8.56
N TYR A 412 6.52 -17.53 -8.18
CA TYR A 412 6.53 -19.00 -8.28
C TYR A 412 5.30 -19.65 -7.62
N SER A 413 4.79 -18.99 -6.58
CA SER A 413 3.66 -19.45 -5.78
C SER A 413 2.33 -18.82 -6.18
N ALA A 414 2.29 -17.97 -7.21
CA ALA A 414 1.11 -17.20 -7.56
C ALA A 414 -0.06 -18.10 -8.00
N SER A 415 -1.23 -17.90 -7.40
CA SER A 415 -2.44 -18.64 -7.77
C SER A 415 -3.70 -17.81 -7.52
N LYS A 416 -4.56 -17.73 -8.54
CA LYS A 416 -5.90 -17.12 -8.42
C LYS A 416 -6.84 -17.94 -7.53
N ARG A 417 -6.53 -19.21 -7.26
CA ARG A 417 -7.30 -20.10 -6.36
C ARG A 417 -7.00 -19.86 -4.89
N ARG A 418 -5.92 -19.14 -4.55
CA ARG A 418 -5.52 -18.92 -3.16
C ARG A 418 -6.55 -18.04 -2.44
N PRO A 419 -7.05 -18.43 -1.25
CA PRO A 419 -8.05 -17.67 -0.52
C PRO A 419 -7.58 -16.24 -0.20
N THR A 420 -8.40 -15.25 -0.55
CA THR A 420 -8.17 -13.81 -0.26
C THR A 420 -9.01 -13.33 0.92
N HIS A 421 -9.95 -14.15 1.39
CA HIS A 421 -10.84 -13.89 2.52
C HIS A 421 -11.03 -15.19 3.33
N LEU A 422 -11.43 -15.04 4.59
CA LEU A 422 -11.85 -16.16 5.43
C LEU A 422 -13.27 -16.60 5.05
N THR A 423 -13.57 -17.89 5.24
CA THR A 423 -14.96 -18.38 5.12
C THR A 423 -15.82 -17.81 6.25
N ALA A 424 -17.15 -17.84 6.08
CA ALA A 424 -18.08 -17.37 7.12
C ALA A 424 -17.87 -18.13 8.44
N GLU A 425 -17.63 -19.44 8.38
CA GLU A 425 -17.33 -20.29 9.54
C GLU A 425 -16.01 -19.90 10.21
N GLN A 426 -14.94 -19.72 9.43
CA GLN A 426 -13.64 -19.29 9.95
C GLN A 426 -13.69 -17.88 10.56
N SER A 427 -14.54 -17.00 10.02
CA SER A 427 -14.76 -15.66 10.58
C SER A 427 -15.60 -15.72 11.86
N ALA A 428 -16.62 -16.58 11.90
CA ALA A 428 -17.47 -16.78 13.06
C ALA A 428 -16.69 -17.33 14.26
N SER A 429 -15.80 -18.30 14.02
CA SER A 429 -14.99 -18.95 15.07
C SER A 429 -14.05 -17.99 15.81
N ILE A 430 -13.76 -16.81 15.24
CA ILE A 430 -12.94 -15.79 15.91
C ILE A 430 -13.66 -15.25 17.14
N ASN A 431 -14.99 -15.23 17.16
CA ASN A 431 -15.72 -14.77 18.34
C ASN A 431 -15.53 -15.69 19.54
N ASP A 432 -15.14 -16.95 19.33
CA ASP A 432 -14.94 -17.94 20.40
C ASP A 432 -13.58 -17.82 21.09
N ASP A 433 -12.72 -16.87 20.66
CA ASP A 433 -11.42 -16.64 21.28
C ASP A 433 -11.55 -16.23 22.76
N PRO A 434 -10.79 -16.85 23.68
CA PRO A 434 -10.90 -16.57 25.12
C PRO A 434 -10.73 -15.10 25.49
N LYS A 435 -9.85 -14.36 24.79
CA LYS A 435 -9.60 -12.94 25.06
C LYS A 435 -10.76 -12.08 24.58
N ILE A 436 -11.38 -12.41 23.43
CA ILE A 436 -12.59 -11.74 22.96
C ILE A 436 -13.75 -11.99 23.93
N GLN A 437 -13.95 -13.23 24.37
CA GLN A 437 -14.98 -13.58 25.34
C GLN A 437 -14.79 -12.85 26.67
N ASP A 438 -13.55 -12.73 27.13
CA ASP A 438 -13.25 -11.98 28.35
C ASP A 438 -13.57 -10.48 28.21
N LEU A 439 -13.15 -9.85 27.12
CA LEU A 439 -13.47 -8.46 26.84
C LEU A 439 -14.98 -8.23 26.69
N LEU A 440 -15.72 -9.18 26.10
CA LEU A 440 -17.18 -9.12 26.02
C LEU A 440 -17.84 -9.18 27.40
N ARG A 441 -17.38 -10.07 28.29
CA ARG A 441 -17.85 -10.14 29.69
C ARG A 441 -17.54 -8.84 30.44
N GLN A 442 -16.34 -8.29 30.28
CA GLN A 442 -15.98 -7.01 30.90
C GLN A 442 -16.87 -5.86 30.39
N ARG A 443 -17.18 -5.84 29.08
CA ARG A 443 -18.10 -4.87 28.48
C ARG A 443 -19.51 -4.99 29.08
N GLU A 444 -20.03 -6.20 29.18
CA GLU A 444 -21.36 -6.47 29.74
C GLU A 444 -21.46 -6.11 31.22
N TYR A 445 -20.42 -6.42 32.00
CA TYR A 445 -20.30 -6.01 33.41
C TYR A 445 -20.26 -4.49 33.58
N LEU A 446 -19.60 -3.75 32.69
CA LEU A 446 -19.61 -2.30 32.74
C LEU A 446 -20.97 -1.71 32.33
N LEU A 447 -21.66 -2.34 31.37
CA LEU A 447 -23.02 -1.95 30.99
C LEU A 447 -24.00 -2.15 32.15
N SER A 448 -23.88 -3.26 32.90
CA SER A 448 -24.75 -3.54 34.05
C SER A 448 -24.55 -2.57 35.23
N LYS A 449 -23.38 -1.93 35.35
CA LYS A 449 -23.12 -0.86 36.33
C LYS A 449 -23.73 0.50 35.97
N GLY A 450 -24.32 0.64 34.78
CA GLY A 450 -24.99 1.85 34.32
C GLY A 450 -24.05 2.90 33.73
N ASN A 451 -24.48 3.55 32.64
CA ASN A 451 -23.67 4.45 31.84
C ASN A 451 -23.61 5.91 32.36
N LYS A 452 -23.65 6.08 33.69
CA LYS A 452 -23.88 7.40 34.32
C LYS A 452 -22.60 8.25 34.48
N SER A 453 -21.43 7.61 34.54
CA SER A 453 -20.15 8.30 34.72
C SER A 453 -19.35 8.38 33.42
N ASP A 454 -18.70 9.51 33.18
CA ASP A 454 -17.79 9.68 32.04
C ASP A 454 -16.62 8.66 32.05
N LYS A 455 -16.16 8.27 33.24
CA LYS A 455 -15.15 7.21 33.41
C LYS A 455 -15.63 5.85 32.90
N VAL A 456 -16.92 5.53 33.07
CA VAL A 456 -17.53 4.30 32.55
C VAL A 456 -17.67 4.38 31.03
N ARG A 457 -18.13 5.51 30.49
CA ARG A 457 -18.20 5.75 29.04
C ARG A 457 -16.86 5.60 28.34
N THR A 458 -15.80 6.15 28.92
CA THR A 458 -14.44 6.06 28.37
C THR A 458 -13.90 4.63 28.42
N ARG A 459 -14.13 3.90 29.51
CA ARG A 459 -13.77 2.46 29.59
C ARG A 459 -14.55 1.61 28.60
N LEU A 460 -15.84 1.88 28.41
CA LEU A 460 -16.68 1.16 27.44
C LEU A 460 -16.19 1.38 26.00
N ARG A 461 -15.85 2.64 25.65
CA ARG A 461 -15.23 2.98 24.36
C ARG A 461 -13.91 2.24 24.17
N LYS A 462 -13.04 2.23 25.19
CA LYS A 462 -11.77 1.50 25.16
C LYS A 462 -11.97 0.00 24.94
N ILE A 463 -12.79 -0.67 25.74
CA ILE A 463 -13.05 -2.11 25.59
C ILE A 463 -13.65 -2.44 24.23
N THR A 464 -14.54 -1.59 23.71
CA THR A 464 -15.11 -1.78 22.37
C THR A 464 -14.02 -1.70 21.29
N LYS A 465 -13.11 -0.73 21.38
CA LYS A 465 -11.93 -0.63 20.50
C LYS A 465 -11.00 -1.86 20.66
N ASP A 466 -10.75 -2.29 21.89
CA ASP A 466 -9.91 -3.47 22.17
C ASP A 466 -10.52 -4.75 21.56
N ILE A 467 -11.84 -4.93 21.63
CA ILE A 467 -12.54 -6.05 20.97
C ILE A 467 -12.37 -5.98 19.45
N GLN A 468 -12.56 -4.80 18.85
CA GLN A 468 -12.43 -4.61 17.41
C GLN A 468 -11.00 -4.91 16.94
N ASN A 469 -10.01 -4.36 17.64
CA ASN A 469 -8.58 -4.56 17.36
C ASN A 469 -8.19 -6.03 17.49
N GLU A 470 -8.65 -6.71 18.55
CA GLU A 470 -8.36 -8.13 18.78
C GLU A 470 -9.00 -9.01 17.69
N LYS A 471 -10.24 -8.73 17.30
CA LYS A 471 -10.90 -9.41 16.17
C LYS A 471 -10.13 -9.20 14.86
N ALA A 472 -9.71 -7.97 14.56
CA ALA A 472 -8.94 -7.66 13.38
C ALA A 472 -7.60 -8.42 13.37
N ARG A 473 -6.88 -8.44 14.50
CA ARG A 473 -5.63 -9.18 14.68
C ARG A 473 -5.81 -10.68 14.44
N LEU A 474 -6.84 -11.28 15.04
CA LEU A 474 -7.16 -12.71 14.88
C LEU A 474 -7.59 -13.04 13.45
N ARG A 475 -8.37 -12.17 12.79
CA ARG A 475 -8.73 -12.31 11.36
C ARG A 475 -7.49 -12.35 10.48
N ARG A 476 -6.56 -11.39 10.67
CA ARG A 476 -5.27 -11.35 9.93
C ARG A 476 -4.48 -12.63 10.17
N LYS A 477 -4.25 -13.00 11.44
CA LYS A 477 -3.50 -14.22 11.81
C LYS A 477 -4.12 -15.49 11.21
N ARG A 478 -5.44 -15.65 11.28
CA ARG A 478 -6.16 -16.81 10.74
C ARG A 478 -6.06 -16.85 9.22
N LYS A 479 -6.21 -15.71 8.54
CA LYS A 479 -6.08 -15.61 7.08
C LYS A 479 -4.68 -15.99 6.63
N ASP A 480 -3.65 -15.49 7.30
CA ASP A 480 -2.26 -15.81 6.99
C ASP A 480 -1.99 -17.30 7.19
N GLN A 481 -2.52 -17.92 8.25
CA GLN A 481 -2.40 -19.36 8.46
C GLN A 481 -3.07 -20.18 7.34
N VAL A 482 -4.30 -19.83 6.98
CA VAL A 482 -5.02 -20.48 5.87
C VAL A 482 -4.23 -20.36 4.57
N ARG A 483 -3.74 -19.15 4.23
CA ARG A 483 -2.97 -18.92 3.01
C ARG A 483 -1.63 -19.66 3.00
N LYS A 484 -0.93 -19.72 4.14
CA LYS A 484 0.34 -20.45 4.28
C LYS A 484 0.16 -21.96 4.05
N ASN A 485 -0.87 -22.55 4.65
CA ASN A 485 -1.14 -23.99 4.52
C ASN A 485 -1.73 -24.36 3.15
N TRP A 486 -2.48 -23.44 2.54
CA TRP A 486 -3.25 -23.69 1.32
C TRP A 486 -2.41 -24.30 0.20
N SER A 487 -1.18 -23.83 -0.04
CA SER A 487 -0.38 -24.32 -1.17
C SER A 487 -0.08 -25.82 -1.06
N ARG A 488 0.21 -26.30 0.16
CA ARG A 488 0.49 -27.72 0.40
C ARG A 488 -0.80 -28.54 0.32
N GLU A 489 -1.86 -28.09 0.97
CA GLU A 489 -3.16 -28.78 0.99
C GLU A 489 -3.74 -28.91 -0.43
N GLN A 490 -3.72 -27.82 -1.20
CA GLN A 490 -4.19 -27.80 -2.58
C GLN A 490 -3.33 -28.71 -3.47
N ALA A 491 -2.01 -28.70 -3.30
CA ALA A 491 -1.14 -29.59 -4.08
C ALA A 491 -1.47 -31.07 -3.87
N VAL A 492 -1.72 -31.49 -2.62
CA VAL A 492 -2.16 -32.87 -2.33
C VAL A 492 -3.49 -33.16 -3.01
N THR A 493 -4.48 -32.27 -2.90
CA THR A 493 -5.78 -32.47 -3.56
C THR A 493 -5.65 -32.55 -5.08
N ASP A 494 -4.87 -31.67 -5.68
CA ASP A 494 -4.65 -31.63 -7.13
C ASP A 494 -3.91 -32.89 -7.62
N ILE A 495 -2.95 -33.42 -6.85
CA ILE A 495 -2.24 -34.67 -7.17
C ILE A 495 -3.21 -35.85 -7.14
N GLU A 496 -3.99 -36.00 -6.07
CA GLU A 496 -4.96 -37.09 -5.94
C GLU A 496 -6.05 -37.03 -7.03
N GLN A 497 -6.54 -35.83 -7.37
CA GLN A 497 -7.49 -35.64 -8.46
C GLN A 497 -6.91 -36.08 -9.80
N GLN A 498 -5.68 -35.65 -10.12
CA GLN A 498 -5.01 -36.01 -11.37
C GLN A 498 -4.76 -37.51 -11.47
N LEU A 499 -4.27 -38.15 -10.41
CA LEU A 499 -4.04 -39.60 -10.37
C LEU A 499 -5.36 -40.40 -10.48
N ALA A 500 -6.48 -39.83 -10.01
CA ALA A 500 -7.81 -40.37 -10.19
C ALA A 500 -8.46 -40.04 -11.55
N GLY A 501 -7.75 -39.39 -12.48
CA GLY A 501 -8.27 -38.99 -13.80
C GLY A 501 -9.31 -37.87 -13.76
N LYS A 502 -9.38 -37.10 -12.66
CA LYS A 502 -10.31 -35.97 -12.49
C LYS A 502 -9.64 -34.66 -12.89
N THR A 503 -10.45 -33.70 -13.34
CA THR A 503 -10.00 -32.34 -13.63
C THR A 503 -9.79 -31.53 -12.35
N PHE A 504 -9.02 -30.44 -12.45
CA PHE A 504 -8.81 -29.50 -11.35
C PHE A 504 -10.13 -28.86 -10.91
N GLY A 505 -10.25 -28.58 -9.61
CA GLY A 505 -11.31 -27.73 -9.09
C GLY A 505 -11.26 -26.32 -9.68
N GLU A 506 -12.43 -25.79 -10.06
CA GLU A 506 -12.55 -24.43 -10.58
C GLU A 506 -12.09 -23.39 -9.55
N PRO A 507 -11.46 -22.29 -10.00
CA PRO A 507 -11.17 -21.18 -9.11
C PRO A 507 -12.45 -20.60 -8.52
N PRO A 508 -12.39 -20.01 -7.32
CA PRO A 508 -13.53 -19.29 -6.76
C PRO A 508 -14.03 -18.26 -7.77
N ILE A 509 -15.34 -18.24 -8.04
CA ILE A 509 -15.97 -17.24 -8.90
C ILE A 509 -15.57 -15.88 -8.36
N SER A 510 -14.80 -15.13 -9.15
CA SER A 510 -14.52 -13.74 -8.83
C SER A 510 -15.80 -12.95 -9.08
N PRO A 511 -16.18 -12.00 -8.21
CA PRO A 511 -17.26 -11.07 -8.52
C PRO A 511 -17.02 -10.52 -9.92
N SER A 512 -18.07 -10.57 -10.73
CA SER A 512 -18.06 -10.26 -12.16
C SER A 512 -17.38 -8.92 -12.43
N ASP A 513 -16.63 -8.83 -13.53
CA ASP A 513 -16.11 -7.57 -14.09
C ASP A 513 -17.25 -6.57 -14.41
N GLU A 514 -18.52 -6.96 -14.30
CA GLU A 514 -19.67 -6.06 -14.38
C GLU A 514 -19.65 -4.93 -13.33
N ASP A 515 -19.03 -5.13 -12.16
CA ASP A 515 -18.95 -4.10 -11.11
C ASP A 515 -17.89 -3.02 -11.35
N ALA A 516 -17.00 -3.19 -12.35
CA ALA A 516 -15.93 -2.24 -12.61
C ALA A 516 -16.47 -0.96 -13.27
N HIS A 517 -16.09 0.20 -12.72
CA HIS A 517 -16.47 1.50 -13.26
C HIS A 517 -16.06 1.62 -14.74
N PRO A 518 -16.90 2.17 -15.65
CA PRO A 518 -16.56 2.24 -17.08
C PRO A 518 -15.22 2.90 -17.38
N ALA A 519 -14.84 3.93 -16.61
CA ALA A 519 -13.53 4.56 -16.74
C ALA A 519 -12.36 3.65 -16.33
N GLN A 520 -12.56 2.74 -15.36
CA GLN A 520 -11.55 1.75 -14.97
C GLN A 520 -11.34 0.72 -16.09
N LYS A 521 -12.43 0.27 -16.73
CA LYS A 521 -12.36 -0.64 -17.90
C LYS A 521 -11.59 0.01 -19.04
N ARG A 522 -11.94 1.25 -19.41
CA ARG A 522 -11.21 2.02 -20.44
C ARG A 522 -9.74 2.21 -20.09
N LEU A 523 -9.43 2.52 -18.83
CA LEU A 523 -8.05 2.63 -18.35
C LEU A 523 -7.29 1.32 -18.55
N TYR A 524 -7.87 0.19 -18.11
CA TYR A 524 -7.25 -1.11 -18.27
C TYR A 524 -7.02 -1.43 -19.75
N GLU A 525 -8.05 -1.32 -20.59
CA GLU A 525 -7.98 -1.56 -22.04
C GLU A 525 -6.90 -0.70 -22.71
N ALA A 526 -6.82 0.59 -22.37
CA ALA A 526 -5.84 1.50 -22.95
C ALA A 526 -4.40 1.17 -22.53
N LEU A 527 -4.17 0.76 -21.27
CA LEU A 527 -2.85 0.37 -20.77
C LEU A 527 -2.42 -1.02 -21.28
N THR A 528 -3.36 -1.92 -21.54
CA THR A 528 -3.09 -3.26 -22.07
C THR A 528 -3.21 -3.37 -23.59
N ALA A 529 -3.49 -2.27 -24.29
CA ALA A 529 -3.57 -2.24 -25.74
C ALA A 529 -2.27 -2.81 -26.35
N PRO A 530 -2.34 -3.72 -27.33
CA PRO A 530 -1.16 -4.35 -27.92
C PRO A 530 -0.32 -3.33 -28.69
N ALA A 531 0.97 -3.62 -28.86
CA ALA A 531 1.84 -2.86 -29.74
C ALA A 531 1.32 -2.86 -31.18
N THR A 532 1.56 -1.75 -31.86
CA THR A 532 1.18 -1.47 -33.23
C THR A 532 2.41 -1.48 -34.14
N SER A 533 2.22 -1.35 -35.45
CA SER A 533 3.29 -1.49 -36.44
C SER A 533 3.85 -0.17 -36.97
N THR A 534 3.21 0.98 -36.69
CA THR A 534 3.61 2.30 -37.20
C THR A 534 3.83 3.29 -36.06
N ILE A 535 4.65 4.32 -36.29
CA ILE A 535 4.94 5.32 -35.26
C ILE A 535 3.71 6.16 -34.94
N GLU A 536 2.90 6.49 -35.94
CA GLU A 536 1.66 7.25 -35.76
C GLU A 536 0.63 6.47 -34.95
N SER A 537 0.53 5.15 -35.17
CA SER A 537 -0.36 4.29 -34.39
C SER A 537 0.14 4.12 -32.95
N GLU A 538 1.46 4.06 -32.73
CA GLU A 538 2.03 4.06 -31.37
C GLU A 538 1.75 5.36 -30.64
N TYR A 539 1.90 6.51 -31.30
CA TYR A 539 1.56 7.79 -30.68
C TYR A 539 0.08 7.86 -30.32
N ARG A 540 -0.83 7.38 -31.17
CA ARG A 540 -2.27 7.30 -30.81
C ARG A 540 -2.51 6.37 -29.63
N ARG A 541 -1.86 5.20 -29.61
CA ARG A 541 -1.95 4.23 -28.50
C ARG A 541 -1.48 4.84 -27.18
N ARG A 542 -0.31 5.49 -27.18
CA ARG A 542 0.24 6.22 -26.04
C ARG A 542 -0.69 7.33 -25.58
N ASN A 543 -1.15 8.18 -26.50
CA ASN A 543 -2.00 9.33 -26.17
C ASN A 543 -3.33 8.86 -25.58
N ASN A 544 -3.94 7.80 -26.13
CA ASN A 544 -5.14 7.19 -25.57
C ASN A 544 -4.92 6.66 -24.14
N ALA A 545 -3.77 6.04 -23.85
CA ALA A 545 -3.41 5.61 -22.50
C ALA A 545 -3.26 6.81 -21.54
N ILE A 546 -2.54 7.87 -21.95
CA ILE A 546 -2.37 9.10 -21.15
C ILE A 546 -3.73 9.76 -20.87
N LEU A 547 -4.59 9.88 -21.89
CA LEU A 547 -5.96 10.42 -21.74
C LEU A 547 -6.81 9.58 -20.79
N SER A 548 -6.67 8.25 -20.85
CA SER A 548 -7.41 7.33 -19.98
C SER A 548 -6.96 7.46 -18.52
N VAL A 549 -5.65 7.61 -18.27
CA VAL A 549 -5.11 7.92 -16.94
C VAL A 549 -5.64 9.27 -16.44
N MET A 550 -5.52 10.31 -17.26
CA MET A 550 -5.99 11.67 -16.93
C MET A 550 -7.48 11.69 -16.56
N SER A 551 -8.31 10.99 -17.34
CA SER A 551 -9.75 10.89 -17.11
C SER A 551 -10.06 10.11 -15.84
N TYR A 552 -9.31 9.03 -15.58
CA TYR A 552 -9.53 8.19 -14.41
C TYR A 552 -9.12 8.86 -13.09
N CYS A 553 -8.11 9.73 -13.11
CA CYS A 553 -7.68 10.45 -11.90
C CYS A 553 -8.80 11.23 -11.21
N SER A 554 -9.76 11.73 -11.99
CA SER A 554 -10.92 12.49 -11.50
C SER A 554 -12.07 11.61 -10.95
N VAL A 555 -11.97 10.29 -11.07
CA VAL A 555 -13.02 9.36 -10.63
C VAL A 555 -12.92 9.15 -9.12
N GLN A 556 -14.04 9.32 -8.41
CA GLN A 556 -14.13 8.91 -7.01
C GLN A 556 -14.59 7.45 -6.96
N GLU A 557 -13.79 6.54 -6.40
CA GLU A 557 -14.24 5.16 -6.30
C GLU A 557 -15.19 5.00 -5.09
N PRO A 558 -16.28 4.22 -5.24
CA PRO A 558 -17.21 4.03 -4.13
C PRO A 558 -16.56 3.19 -3.03
N PRO A 559 -16.93 3.34 -1.74
CA PRO A 559 -16.47 2.43 -0.71
C PRO A 559 -16.85 0.97 -1.04
N LEU A 560 -16.11 0.01 -0.49
CA LEU A 560 -16.47 -1.40 -0.63
C LEU A 560 -17.82 -1.63 0.06
N PRO A 561 -18.77 -2.34 -0.58
CA PRO A 561 -20.02 -2.70 0.07
C PRO A 561 -19.72 -3.57 1.31
N PRO A 562 -20.50 -3.42 2.41
CA PRO A 562 -20.34 -4.29 3.57
C PRO A 562 -20.43 -5.75 3.13
N MET A 563 -19.55 -6.63 3.64
CA MET A 563 -19.71 -8.06 3.40
C MET A 563 -21.07 -8.49 3.96
N THR A 564 -22.08 -8.62 3.11
CA THR A 564 -23.33 -9.29 3.46
C THR A 564 -22.94 -10.67 3.95
N ARG A 565 -23.26 -10.97 5.22
CA ARG A 565 -23.23 -12.34 5.74
C ARG A 565 -23.99 -13.19 4.74
N PHE A 566 -23.27 -14.04 3.99
CA PHE A 566 -23.92 -15.12 3.26
C PHE A 566 -24.68 -15.91 4.32
N LYS A 567 -26.01 -15.75 4.36
CA LYS A 567 -26.86 -16.61 5.17
C LYS A 567 -26.55 -18.02 4.70
N ALA A 568 -26.07 -18.86 5.62
CA ALA A 568 -25.85 -20.26 5.34
C ALA A 568 -27.12 -20.81 4.67
N VAL A 569 -27.01 -21.16 3.39
CA VAL A 569 -28.03 -21.98 2.74
C VAL A 569 -27.92 -23.31 3.45
N ALA A 570 -28.87 -23.57 4.35
CA ALA A 570 -29.00 -24.87 4.98
C ALA A 570 -29.07 -25.90 3.85
N THR A 571 -28.05 -26.75 3.76
CA THR A 571 -28.06 -27.95 2.93
C THR A 571 -29.24 -28.78 3.39
N LYS A 572 -30.33 -28.75 2.60
CA LYS A 572 -31.40 -29.73 2.75
C LYS A 572 -30.79 -31.08 2.40
N LYS A 573 -30.68 -31.94 3.42
CA LYS A 573 -30.53 -33.38 3.24
C LYS A 573 -31.61 -33.86 2.26
N ASP A 574 -31.17 -34.55 1.22
CA ASP A 574 -32.02 -35.41 0.41
C ASP A 574 -32.75 -36.40 1.32
N VAL A 575 -34.06 -36.24 1.41
CA VAL A 575 -34.97 -37.32 1.76
C VAL A 575 -36.08 -37.29 0.72
N SER A 576 -36.06 -38.32 -0.11
CA SER A 576 -37.11 -38.73 -1.03
C SER A 576 -38.51 -38.65 -0.41
N ASN A 577 -39.46 -38.01 -1.09
CA ASN A 577 -40.76 -38.60 -1.44
C ASN A 577 -41.64 -37.68 -2.30
N LEU A 578 -42.41 -38.34 -3.17
CA LEU A 578 -43.41 -37.83 -4.13
C LEU A 578 -44.62 -37.12 -3.49
N HIS A 579 -45.25 -36.24 -4.30
CA HIS A 579 -46.56 -35.58 -4.16
C HIS A 579 -46.68 -34.57 -2.98
N ASP A 580 -47.19 -33.35 -3.13
CA ASP A 580 -48.40 -32.91 -3.83
C ASP A 580 -48.32 -31.38 -4.03
N ASN A 581 -48.53 -30.91 -5.27
CA ASN A 581 -48.51 -29.48 -5.63
C ASN A 581 -49.95 -29.06 -5.96
N THR A 582 -50.68 -28.46 -5.01
CA THR A 582 -51.81 -27.54 -5.28
C THR A 582 -52.42 -27.07 -3.95
N ALA A 583 -51.86 -26.04 -3.31
CA ALA A 583 -52.57 -25.34 -2.20
C ALA A 583 -52.00 -23.97 -1.78
N LYS A 584 -50.82 -23.55 -2.26
CA LYS A 584 -50.15 -22.34 -1.73
C LYS A 584 -50.24 -21.07 -2.58
N GLU A 585 -50.82 -21.14 -3.79
CA GLU A 585 -50.96 -19.95 -4.65
C GLU A 585 -52.24 -19.14 -4.40
N THR A 586 -53.24 -19.71 -3.72
CA THR A 586 -54.51 -19.01 -3.46
C THR A 586 -54.49 -18.09 -2.23
N ALA A 587 -53.53 -18.24 -1.31
CA ALA A 587 -53.45 -17.42 -0.09
C ALA A 587 -52.66 -16.11 -0.26
N SER A 588 -51.78 -16.00 -1.26
CA SER A 588 -50.98 -14.78 -1.48
C SER A 588 -51.72 -13.72 -2.32
N SER A 589 -52.77 -14.11 -3.04
CA SER A 589 -53.58 -13.20 -3.86
C SER A 589 -54.58 -12.40 -3.01
N ALA A 590 -55.21 -13.03 -2.01
CA ALA A 590 -56.21 -12.39 -1.14
C ALA A 590 -55.64 -11.28 -0.22
N LEU A 591 -54.34 -11.34 0.13
CA LEU A 591 -53.68 -10.31 0.93
C LEU A 591 -53.33 -9.06 0.11
N GLY A 592 -53.08 -9.23 -1.21
CA GLY A 592 -52.84 -8.13 -2.14
C GLY A 592 -54.11 -7.32 -2.43
N ASP A 593 -55.25 -7.99 -2.55
CA ASP A 593 -56.54 -7.33 -2.81
C ASP A 593 -57.09 -6.60 -1.56
N ALA A 594 -56.76 -7.07 -0.35
CA ALA A 594 -57.15 -6.41 0.91
C ALA A 594 -56.39 -5.09 1.16
N ILE A 595 -55.13 -4.98 0.70
CA ILE A 595 -54.31 -3.76 0.88
C ILE A 595 -54.73 -2.65 -0.11
N THR A 596 -55.32 -3.04 -1.25
CA THR A 596 -55.72 -2.11 -2.30
C THR A 596 -57.09 -1.45 -2.02
N SER A 597 -57.83 -1.90 -0.99
CA SER A 597 -59.17 -1.37 -0.64
C SER A 597 -59.19 -0.25 0.41
N VAL A 598 -58.05 0.24 0.92
CA VAL A 598 -57.99 1.24 2.02
C VAL A 598 -57.31 2.57 1.64
N PHE A 599 -57.35 2.97 0.37
CA PHE A 599 -56.96 4.33 -0.04
C PHE A 599 -58.13 5.09 -0.67
N VAL A 600 -58.99 5.65 0.18
CA VAL A 600 -59.94 6.70 -0.23
C VAL A 600 -59.17 8.02 -0.33
N LYS A 601 -59.20 8.63 -1.52
CA LYS A 601 -58.66 9.97 -1.79
C LYS A 601 -59.76 11.01 -1.54
N SER A 602 -59.49 11.92 -0.60
CA SER A 602 -60.20 13.18 -0.32
C SER A 602 -61.40 13.16 0.65
N ARG A 603 -61.64 14.35 1.24
CA ARG A 603 -62.38 14.61 2.49
C ARG A 603 -63.76 15.25 2.27
N MET A 604 -64.43 15.03 1.14
CA MET A 604 -65.71 15.71 0.80
C MET A 604 -66.87 14.79 0.43
N GLU A 605 -66.80 13.49 0.69
CA GLU A 605 -67.98 12.61 0.61
C GLU A 605 -68.08 11.79 1.91
N ARG A 606 -69.10 12.11 2.69
CA ARG A 606 -69.56 11.30 3.83
C ARG A 606 -70.55 10.28 3.33
#